data_AF-N8XSD1-F1
#
_entry.id   AF-N8XSD1-F1
#
_cell.length_a   1.000
_cell.length_b   1.000
_cell.length_c   1.000
_cell.angle_alpha   90.00
_cell.angle_beta   90.00
_cell.angle_gamma   90.00
#
_symmetry.space_group_name_H-M   'P 1'
#
loop_
_entity.id
_entity.type
_entity.pdbx_description
1 polymer ?
#
loop_
_entity_poly.entity_id
_entity_poly.type
_entity_poly.pdbx_seq_one_letter_code
_entity_poly.pdbx_strand_id
1 'polypeptide(L)'
;MKDYLLFVVTLSVSILSHAAIDIYPNPNLTDPSLATTFASQLRNMKIKEMEQVVKGECNQFKEYAYLSIQNWKSLKNQKKSSNEAQQYSQQLVREIPYKLSFQYTFPLGIGVYSITENHIKQTTLNSSNLDEYDFLDSIYNGCISINNTKYFELLTDTKYLIGNQKPFISEAEILKKFDSSHSLFGSIPLIPSEKDKLTPPNMSKSINFTVSELHIANILIDDDIRNSFIQSDTRWIDYKKISREIQGSFIKFMNEGGRNRSFAEIASLVKVSSPQITNNDNFIPSRVSIGAMIDKFPPKDDPALKKKMSDILKKFNY
;
A
#
# COMPACT_ATOMS: atom_id res chain seq x y z
N MET A 1 -4.58 -16.39 -12.65
CA MET A 1 -3.32 -16.12 -11.89
C MET A 1 -2.49 -14.99 -12.49
N LYS A 2 -2.40 -14.84 -13.83
CA LYS A 2 -2.05 -13.55 -14.46
C LYS A 2 -2.92 -12.39 -13.95
N ASP A 3 -4.16 -12.70 -13.57
CA ASP A 3 -5.20 -11.74 -13.18
C ASP A 3 -5.02 -11.13 -11.79
N TYR A 4 -4.21 -11.71 -10.89
CA TYR A 4 -3.93 -11.14 -9.56
C TYR A 4 -2.84 -10.07 -9.64
N LEU A 5 -1.74 -10.39 -10.32
CA LEU A 5 -0.72 -9.42 -10.69
C LEU A 5 -1.37 -8.33 -11.55
N LEU A 6 -2.23 -8.69 -12.52
CA LEU A 6 -3.00 -7.72 -13.28
C LEU A 6 -3.99 -6.95 -12.40
N PHE A 7 -4.67 -7.52 -11.40
CA PHE A 7 -5.56 -6.76 -10.53
C PHE A 7 -4.80 -5.73 -9.69
N VAL A 8 -3.72 -6.15 -9.01
CA VAL A 8 -2.91 -5.25 -8.18
C VAL A 8 -2.13 -4.26 -9.05
N VAL A 9 -1.54 -4.67 -10.18
CA VAL A 9 -0.85 -3.77 -11.12
C VAL A 9 -1.84 -2.88 -11.84
N THR A 10 -3.00 -3.36 -12.28
CA THR A 10 -4.03 -2.52 -12.93
C THR A 10 -4.62 -1.55 -11.92
N LEU A 11 -4.89 -1.94 -10.67
CA LEU A 11 -5.27 -0.98 -9.61
C LEU A 11 -4.12 0.00 -9.31
N SER A 12 -2.88 -0.46 -9.16
CA SER A 12 -1.72 0.41 -8.89
C SER A 12 -1.44 1.37 -10.05
N VAL A 13 -1.65 0.94 -11.30
CA VAL A 13 -1.37 1.70 -12.53
C VAL A 13 -2.57 2.57 -12.93
N SER A 14 -3.81 2.15 -12.70
CA SER A 14 -5.00 2.98 -12.95
C SER A 14 -5.13 4.13 -11.96
N ILE A 15 -4.53 4.01 -10.77
CA ILE A 15 -4.41 5.11 -9.80
C ILE A 15 -3.27 6.07 -10.17
N LEU A 16 -2.29 5.64 -10.99
CA LEU A 16 -1.22 6.51 -11.51
C LEU A 16 -1.62 7.26 -12.79
N SER A 17 -2.75 6.92 -13.42
CA SER A 17 -3.25 7.57 -14.64
C SER A 17 -4.56 8.34 -14.39
N HIS A 18 -4.47 9.56 -13.85
CA HIS A 18 -5.42 10.67 -14.05
C HIS A 18 -6.92 10.33 -14.19
N ALA A 19 -7.53 9.68 -13.20
CA ALA A 19 -8.99 9.67 -13.03
C ALA A 19 -9.33 9.64 -11.55
N ALA A 20 -10.28 10.50 -11.15
CA ALA A 20 -10.74 10.72 -9.79
C ALA A 20 -10.77 9.43 -8.95
N ILE A 21 -10.22 9.50 -7.73
CA ILE A 21 -10.41 8.43 -6.76
C ILE A 21 -11.90 8.17 -6.65
N ASP A 22 -12.29 6.94 -6.90
CA ASP A 22 -13.66 6.50 -6.81
C ASP A 22 -14.08 6.53 -5.33
N ILE A 23 -14.77 7.61 -4.96
CA ILE A 23 -15.32 7.86 -3.62
C ILE A 23 -16.83 7.84 -3.77
N TYR A 24 -17.51 7.05 -2.95
CA TYR A 24 -18.96 7.04 -2.97
C TYR A 24 -19.50 8.39 -2.43
N PRO A 25 -20.47 9.03 -3.10
CA PRO A 25 -21.08 10.25 -2.60
C PRO A 25 -21.69 10.04 -1.21
N ASN A 26 -21.16 10.74 -0.21
CA ASN A 26 -21.74 10.69 1.13
C ASN A 26 -22.97 11.61 1.19
N PRO A 27 -24.17 11.08 1.46
CA PRO A 27 -25.39 11.88 1.49
C PRO A 27 -25.40 12.92 2.62
N ASN A 28 -24.53 12.77 3.63
CA ASN A 28 -24.37 13.74 4.71
C ASN A 28 -23.37 14.87 4.35
N LEU A 29 -22.73 14.82 3.17
CA LEU A 29 -21.80 15.84 2.68
C LEU A 29 -22.40 16.69 1.55
N THR A 30 -23.68 17.00 1.65
CA THR A 30 -24.38 17.87 0.68
C THR A 30 -23.95 19.33 0.76
N ASP A 31 -23.37 19.75 1.89
CA ASP A 31 -22.73 21.06 2.05
C ASP A 31 -21.20 20.94 1.87
N PRO A 32 -20.60 21.65 0.89
CA PRO A 32 -19.15 21.73 0.72
C PRO A 32 -18.38 22.12 2.00
N SER A 33 -18.98 22.91 2.89
CA SER A 33 -18.37 23.32 4.16
C SER A 33 -18.14 22.13 5.10
N LEU A 34 -19.04 21.14 5.08
CA LEU A 34 -18.93 19.91 5.88
C LEU A 34 -17.79 19.03 5.33
N ALA A 35 -17.71 18.85 4.01
CA ALA A 35 -16.63 18.07 3.40
C ALA A 35 -15.25 18.62 3.76
N THR A 36 -15.09 19.95 3.72
CA THR A 36 -13.86 20.63 4.14
C THR A 36 -13.59 20.48 5.65
N THR A 37 -14.64 20.54 6.49
CA THR A 37 -14.51 20.33 7.95
C THR A 37 -14.02 18.93 8.27
N PHE A 38 -14.61 17.89 7.69
CA PHE A 38 -14.18 16.51 7.93
C PHE A 38 -12.79 16.23 7.35
N ALA A 39 -12.48 16.74 6.15
CA ALA A 39 -11.13 16.64 5.59
C ALA A 39 -10.10 17.30 6.53
N SER A 40 -10.43 18.44 7.15
CA SER A 40 -9.58 19.09 8.16
C SER A 40 -9.39 18.22 9.40
N GLN A 41 -10.45 17.57 9.91
CA GLN A 41 -10.34 16.63 11.04
C GLN A 41 -9.43 15.44 10.70
N LEU A 42 -9.65 14.80 9.55
CA LEU A 42 -8.83 13.68 9.07
C LEU A 42 -7.36 14.10 8.86
N ARG A 43 -7.12 15.31 8.33
CA ARG A 43 -5.76 15.85 8.13
C ARG A 43 -4.98 15.99 9.44
N ASN A 44 -5.68 16.25 10.55
CA ASN A 44 -5.10 16.41 11.87
C ASN A 44 -4.95 15.09 12.65
N MET A 45 -5.44 13.96 12.11
CA MET A 45 -5.26 12.66 12.73
C MET A 45 -3.80 12.23 12.73
N LYS A 46 -3.37 11.70 13.87
CA LYS A 46 -2.07 11.05 14.05
C LYS A 46 -2.02 9.75 13.25
N ILE A 47 -0.80 9.23 13.05
CA ILE A 47 -0.57 7.98 12.30
C ILE A 47 -1.51 6.85 12.76
N LYS A 48 -1.54 6.56 14.08
CA LYS A 48 -2.37 5.46 14.62
C LYS A 48 -3.87 5.68 14.42
N GLU A 49 -4.34 6.92 14.56
CA GLU A 49 -5.78 7.27 14.44
C GLU A 49 -6.26 7.05 13.01
N MET A 50 -5.51 7.58 12.04
CA MET A 50 -5.84 7.41 10.63
C MET A 50 -5.73 5.96 10.17
N GLU A 51 -4.76 5.21 10.70
CA GLU A 51 -4.67 3.77 10.44
C GLU A 51 -5.89 2.99 10.95
N GLN A 52 -6.50 3.40 12.07
CA GLN A 52 -7.73 2.77 12.54
C GLN A 52 -8.91 3.08 11.63
N VAL A 53 -9.01 4.31 11.11
CA VAL A 53 -10.03 4.66 10.10
C VAL A 53 -9.90 3.77 8.87
N VAL A 54 -8.69 3.66 8.33
CA VAL A 54 -8.39 2.84 7.14
C VAL A 54 -8.66 1.35 7.40
N LYS A 55 -8.23 0.82 8.55
CA LYS A 55 -8.49 -0.58 8.93
C LYS A 55 -9.98 -0.86 9.11
N GLY A 56 -10.72 0.05 9.75
CA GLY A 56 -12.16 -0.05 9.93
C GLY A 56 -12.88 -0.18 8.59
N GLU A 57 -12.58 0.72 7.66
CA GLU A 57 -13.16 0.70 6.31
C GLU A 57 -12.82 -0.60 5.57
N CYS A 58 -11.58 -1.08 5.67
CA CYS A 58 -11.17 -2.32 5.02
C CYS A 58 -11.68 -3.60 5.68
N ASN A 59 -11.99 -3.59 6.97
CA ASN A 59 -12.71 -4.69 7.60
C ASN A 59 -14.12 -4.84 7.02
N GLN A 60 -14.83 -3.73 6.82
CA GLN A 60 -16.13 -3.75 6.15
C GLN A 60 -16.02 -4.20 4.68
N PHE A 61 -14.97 -3.78 3.99
CA PHE A 61 -14.68 -4.25 2.63
C PHE A 61 -14.42 -5.77 2.58
N LYS A 62 -13.70 -6.31 3.59
CA LYS A 62 -13.44 -7.74 3.74
C LYS A 62 -14.73 -8.53 4.00
N GLU A 63 -15.65 -8.00 4.80
CA GLU A 63 -16.98 -8.60 5.02
C GLU A 63 -17.79 -8.67 3.72
N TYR A 64 -17.80 -7.60 2.92
CA TYR A 64 -18.38 -7.61 1.59
C TYR A 64 -17.74 -8.71 0.71
N ALA A 65 -16.41 -8.78 0.68
CA ALA A 65 -15.70 -9.77 -0.12
C ALA A 65 -16.05 -11.21 0.29
N TYR A 66 -16.20 -11.47 1.60
CA TYR A 66 -16.65 -12.75 2.11
C TYR A 66 -18.04 -13.11 1.59
N LEU A 67 -19.01 -12.20 1.68
CA LEU A 67 -20.38 -12.41 1.15
C LEU A 67 -20.37 -12.71 -0.36
N SER A 68 -19.54 -11.99 -1.12
CA SER A 68 -19.38 -12.20 -2.56
C SER A 68 -18.77 -13.57 -2.87
N ILE A 69 -17.70 -13.98 -2.18
CA ILE A 69 -17.08 -15.31 -2.32
C ILE A 69 -18.12 -16.41 -2.07
N GLN A 70 -18.89 -16.32 -0.97
CA GLN A 70 -19.91 -17.32 -0.65
C GLN A 70 -21.01 -17.39 -1.72
N ASN A 71 -21.38 -16.25 -2.31
CA ASN A 71 -22.34 -16.20 -3.41
C ASN A 71 -21.83 -16.95 -4.65
N TRP A 72 -20.60 -16.67 -5.09
CA TRP A 72 -20.02 -17.34 -6.27
C TRP A 72 -19.69 -18.81 -6.01
N LYS A 73 -19.32 -19.19 -4.79
CA LYS A 73 -19.20 -20.59 -4.37
C LYS A 73 -20.54 -21.32 -4.43
N SER A 74 -21.64 -20.67 -4.05
CA SER A 74 -22.98 -21.26 -4.16
C SER A 74 -23.36 -21.56 -5.61
N LEU A 75 -23.03 -20.67 -6.55
CA LEU A 75 -23.19 -20.93 -7.99
C LEU A 75 -22.30 -22.10 -8.44
N LYS A 76 -21.01 -22.07 -8.09
CA LYS A 76 -20.05 -23.13 -8.46
C LYS A 76 -20.51 -24.52 -8.00
N ASN A 77 -21.09 -24.58 -6.80
CA ASN A 77 -21.62 -25.80 -6.20
C ASN A 77 -23.07 -26.11 -6.63
N GLN A 78 -23.59 -25.43 -7.66
CA GLN A 78 -24.92 -25.64 -8.23
C GLN A 78 -26.07 -25.45 -7.21
N LYS A 79 -25.85 -24.68 -6.14
CA LYS A 79 -26.86 -24.33 -5.12
C LYS A 79 -27.67 -23.08 -5.47
N LYS A 80 -27.22 -22.31 -6.45
CA LYS A 80 -27.89 -21.12 -7.00
C LYS A 80 -27.76 -21.10 -8.51
N SER A 81 -28.72 -20.50 -9.20
CA SER A 81 -28.62 -20.20 -10.63
C SER A 81 -27.65 -19.03 -10.90
N SER A 82 -27.18 -18.94 -12.14
CA SER A 82 -26.32 -17.83 -12.60
C SER A 82 -27.02 -16.47 -12.42
N ASN A 83 -28.33 -16.42 -12.70
CA ASN A 83 -29.13 -15.20 -12.56
C ASN A 83 -29.23 -14.75 -11.11
N GLU A 84 -29.53 -15.66 -10.17
CA GLU A 84 -29.59 -15.33 -8.73
C GLU A 84 -28.24 -14.85 -8.20
N ALA A 85 -27.15 -15.52 -8.59
CA ALA A 85 -25.81 -15.11 -8.18
C ALA A 85 -25.46 -13.72 -8.73
N GLN A 86 -25.78 -13.43 -9.99
CA GLN A 86 -25.51 -12.14 -10.61
C GLN A 86 -26.36 -11.01 -10.02
N GLN A 87 -27.63 -11.27 -9.70
CA GLN A 87 -28.51 -10.30 -9.04
C GLN A 87 -28.00 -9.94 -7.64
N TYR A 88 -27.65 -10.94 -6.83
CA TYR A 88 -27.12 -10.70 -5.49
C TYR A 88 -25.78 -9.95 -5.52
N SER A 89 -24.90 -10.31 -6.46
CA SER A 89 -23.65 -9.59 -6.74
C SER A 89 -23.88 -8.10 -7.04
N GLN A 90 -24.82 -7.79 -7.93
CA GLN A 90 -25.20 -6.41 -8.25
C GLN A 90 -25.80 -5.67 -7.05
N GLN A 91 -26.58 -6.37 -6.22
CA GLN A 91 -27.14 -5.81 -4.99
C GLN A 91 -26.03 -5.44 -4.00
N LEU A 92 -25.07 -6.34 -3.75
CA LEU A 92 -23.93 -6.08 -2.87
C LEU A 92 -23.13 -4.84 -3.31
N VAL A 93 -22.77 -4.78 -4.60
CA VAL A 93 -21.97 -3.67 -5.16
C VAL A 93 -22.71 -2.33 -5.06
N ARG A 94 -24.05 -2.32 -5.09
CA ARG A 94 -24.85 -1.09 -4.96
C ARG A 94 -25.09 -0.68 -3.50
N GLU A 95 -25.46 -1.64 -2.66
CA GLU A 95 -25.93 -1.36 -1.31
C GLU A 95 -24.80 -1.16 -0.30
N ILE A 96 -23.70 -1.91 -0.39
CA ILE A 96 -22.63 -1.82 0.60
C ILE A 96 -21.96 -0.44 0.59
N PRO A 97 -21.52 0.12 -0.56
CA PRO A 97 -20.93 1.46 -0.59
C PRO A 97 -21.89 2.53 -0.05
N TYR A 98 -23.18 2.41 -0.38
CA TYR A 98 -24.22 3.29 0.14
C TYR A 98 -24.33 3.21 1.67
N LYS A 99 -24.40 2.01 2.25
CA LYS A 99 -24.46 1.82 3.71
C LYS A 99 -23.21 2.38 4.40
N LEU A 100 -22.04 2.14 3.83
CA LEU A 100 -20.77 2.65 4.38
C LEU A 100 -20.63 4.17 4.27
N SER A 101 -21.34 4.81 3.35
CA SER A 101 -21.37 6.28 3.25
C SER A 101 -21.95 6.96 4.49
N PHE A 102 -22.76 6.27 5.29
CA PHE A 102 -23.24 6.80 6.57
C PHE A 102 -22.23 6.63 7.71
N GLN A 103 -21.25 5.74 7.56
CA GLN A 103 -20.25 5.41 8.59
C GLN A 103 -18.91 6.10 8.35
N TYR A 104 -18.51 6.23 7.09
CA TYR A 104 -17.23 6.82 6.69
C TYR A 104 -17.49 8.08 5.88
N THR A 105 -16.70 9.12 6.12
CA THR A 105 -16.81 10.40 5.41
C THR A 105 -16.59 10.22 3.90
N PHE A 106 -15.54 9.47 3.53
CA PHE A 106 -15.12 9.30 2.14
C PHE A 106 -14.95 7.81 1.82
N PRO A 107 -16.02 7.00 1.80
CA PRO A 107 -15.91 5.56 1.53
C PRO A 107 -15.45 5.28 0.09
N LEU A 108 -14.85 4.11 -0.15
CA LEU A 108 -14.60 3.61 -1.51
C LEU A 108 -15.89 3.58 -2.36
N GLY A 109 -15.79 4.01 -3.61
CA GLY A 109 -16.90 4.11 -4.55
C GLY A 109 -17.26 2.82 -5.27
N ILE A 110 -18.32 2.87 -6.09
CA ILE A 110 -18.92 1.69 -6.75
C ILE A 110 -17.93 1.01 -7.71
N GLY A 111 -17.07 1.76 -8.39
CA GLY A 111 -16.06 1.23 -9.31
C GLY A 111 -15.10 0.27 -8.63
N VAL A 112 -14.59 0.59 -7.44
CA VAL A 112 -13.71 -0.30 -6.66
C VAL A 112 -14.41 -1.61 -6.30
N TYR A 113 -15.67 -1.52 -5.87
CA TYR A 113 -16.48 -2.71 -5.57
C TYR A 113 -16.76 -3.52 -6.84
N SER A 114 -17.07 -2.88 -7.96
CA SER A 114 -17.35 -3.55 -9.24
C SER A 114 -16.13 -4.30 -9.78
N ILE A 115 -14.94 -3.68 -9.71
CA ILE A 115 -13.67 -4.29 -10.13
C ILE A 115 -13.34 -5.48 -9.23
N THR A 116 -13.49 -5.31 -7.91
CA THR A 116 -13.26 -6.37 -6.92
C THR A 116 -14.24 -7.52 -7.09
N GLU A 117 -15.52 -7.22 -7.31
CA GLU A 117 -16.57 -8.22 -7.54
C GLU A 117 -16.24 -9.12 -8.73
N ASN A 118 -15.82 -8.51 -9.84
CA ASN A 118 -15.42 -9.26 -11.02
C ASN A 118 -14.19 -10.13 -10.74
N HIS A 119 -13.22 -9.63 -9.97
CA HIS A 119 -12.06 -10.42 -9.56
C HIS A 119 -12.46 -11.61 -8.67
N ILE A 120 -13.32 -11.39 -7.67
CA ILE A 120 -13.86 -12.44 -6.80
C ILE A 120 -14.60 -13.49 -7.63
N LYS A 121 -15.47 -13.08 -8.55
CA LYS A 121 -16.20 -13.97 -9.45
C LYS A 121 -15.25 -14.87 -10.24
N GLN A 122 -14.29 -14.27 -10.95
CA GLN A 122 -13.35 -15.02 -11.79
C GLN A 122 -12.49 -15.98 -10.97
N THR A 123 -11.92 -15.50 -9.86
CA THR A 123 -11.07 -16.32 -8.99
C THR A 123 -11.85 -17.47 -8.36
N THR A 124 -13.07 -17.22 -7.87
CA THR A 124 -13.88 -18.25 -7.20
C THR A 124 -14.34 -19.34 -8.17
N LEU A 125 -14.78 -18.96 -9.38
CA LEU A 125 -15.28 -19.91 -10.37
C LEU A 125 -14.16 -20.74 -11.01
N ASN A 126 -13.00 -20.13 -11.26
CA ASN A 126 -11.89 -20.77 -11.97
C ASN A 126 -10.93 -21.54 -11.05
N SER A 127 -10.89 -21.25 -9.75
CA SER A 127 -10.00 -21.94 -8.81
C SER A 127 -10.59 -23.28 -8.37
N SER A 128 -9.84 -24.37 -8.49
CA SER A 128 -10.26 -25.70 -7.97
C SER A 128 -10.25 -25.74 -6.44
N ASN A 129 -9.18 -25.25 -5.82
CA ASN A 129 -8.95 -25.21 -4.37
C ASN A 129 -8.58 -23.78 -3.94
N LEU A 130 -9.58 -22.93 -3.77
CA LEU A 130 -9.38 -21.58 -3.26
C LEU A 130 -9.20 -21.61 -1.74
N ASP A 131 -8.04 -21.21 -1.25
CA ASP A 131 -7.86 -20.81 0.15
C ASP A 131 -8.61 -19.50 0.38
N GLU A 132 -9.74 -19.57 1.08
CA GLU A 132 -10.58 -18.41 1.35
C GLU A 132 -9.89 -17.41 2.28
N TYR A 133 -9.10 -17.89 3.23
CA TYR A 133 -8.48 -17.04 4.24
C TYR A 133 -7.41 -16.16 3.58
N ASP A 134 -6.51 -16.78 2.81
CA ASP A 134 -5.46 -16.07 2.09
C ASP A 134 -6.04 -15.11 1.05
N PHE A 135 -7.12 -15.51 0.35
CA PHE A 135 -7.77 -14.65 -0.63
C PHE A 135 -8.44 -13.44 0.02
N LEU A 136 -9.12 -13.62 1.16
CA LEU A 136 -9.70 -12.51 1.91
C LEU A 136 -8.65 -11.57 2.48
N ASP A 137 -7.53 -12.11 2.99
CA ASP A 137 -6.42 -11.28 3.47
C ASP A 137 -5.81 -10.47 2.33
N SER A 138 -5.67 -11.07 1.14
CA SER A 138 -5.23 -10.38 -0.06
C SER A 138 -6.15 -9.21 -0.45
N ILE A 139 -7.48 -9.43 -0.45
CA ILE A 139 -8.46 -8.36 -0.72
C ILE A 139 -8.39 -7.25 0.32
N TYR A 140 -8.27 -7.61 1.60
CA TYR A 140 -8.10 -6.66 2.70
C TYR A 140 -6.85 -5.80 2.52
N ASN A 141 -5.70 -6.41 2.23
CA ASN A 141 -4.45 -5.70 1.98
C ASN A 141 -4.53 -4.79 0.74
N GLY A 142 -5.20 -5.25 -0.31
CA GLY A 142 -5.51 -4.44 -1.49
C GLY A 142 -6.33 -3.19 -1.11
N CYS A 143 -7.37 -3.37 -0.29
CA CYS A 143 -8.16 -2.25 0.24
C CYS A 143 -7.32 -1.25 1.05
N ILE A 144 -6.40 -1.70 1.90
CA ILE A 144 -5.52 -0.83 2.68
C ILE A 144 -4.68 0.04 1.75
N SER A 145 -4.12 -0.54 0.68
CA SER A 145 -3.34 0.18 -0.32
C SER A 145 -4.17 1.26 -1.02
N ILE A 146 -5.37 0.91 -1.49
CA ILE A 146 -6.28 1.86 -2.16
C ILE A 146 -6.67 2.99 -1.20
N ASN A 147 -7.00 2.66 0.05
CA ASN A 147 -7.36 3.65 1.06
C ASN A 147 -6.21 4.61 1.39
N ASN A 148 -5.00 4.09 1.53
CA ASN A 148 -3.83 4.94 1.73
C ASN A 148 -3.65 5.95 0.58
N THR A 149 -3.92 5.55 -0.65
CA THR A 149 -3.88 6.50 -1.77
C THR A 149 -5.06 7.45 -1.79
N LYS A 150 -6.27 6.94 -1.60
CA LYS A 150 -7.49 7.73 -1.49
C LYS A 150 -7.34 8.87 -0.51
N TYR A 151 -6.99 8.54 0.73
CA TYR A 151 -6.91 9.54 1.78
C TYR A 151 -5.71 10.47 1.60
N PHE A 152 -4.59 10.00 1.07
CA PHE A 152 -3.47 10.89 0.81
C PHE A 152 -3.87 11.97 -0.21
N GLU A 153 -4.33 11.57 -1.39
CA GLU A 153 -4.72 12.53 -2.42
C GLU A 153 -5.84 13.46 -1.95
N LEU A 154 -6.88 12.91 -1.31
CA LEU A 154 -7.97 13.71 -0.75
C LEU A 154 -7.47 14.76 0.25
N LEU A 155 -6.59 14.38 1.17
CA LEU A 155 -6.14 15.29 2.22
C LEU A 155 -5.09 16.30 1.72
N THR A 156 -4.47 16.04 0.57
CA THR A 156 -3.57 16.96 -0.14
C THR A 156 -4.28 17.89 -1.13
N ASP A 157 -5.49 17.56 -1.55
CA ASP A 157 -6.25 18.35 -2.51
C ASP A 157 -6.60 19.74 -1.94
N THR A 158 -6.21 20.77 -2.68
CA THR A 158 -6.42 22.17 -2.29
C THR A 158 -7.88 22.55 -2.12
N LYS A 159 -8.82 21.84 -2.77
CA LYS A 159 -10.26 22.12 -2.64
C LYS A 159 -10.81 21.88 -1.24
N TYR A 160 -10.11 21.09 -0.42
CA TYR A 160 -10.47 20.79 0.97
C TYR A 160 -9.59 21.54 1.98
N LEU A 161 -8.91 22.61 1.56
CA LEU A 161 -8.18 23.51 2.44
C LEU A 161 -9.05 24.70 2.84
N ILE A 162 -8.88 25.18 4.08
CA ILE A 162 -9.57 26.37 4.57
C ILE A 162 -8.61 27.57 4.46
N GLY A 163 -9.00 28.61 3.73
CA GLY A 163 -8.19 29.83 3.57
C GLY A 163 -6.79 29.52 3.02
N ASN A 164 -5.76 30.03 3.68
CA ASN A 164 -4.35 29.86 3.27
C ASN A 164 -3.65 28.68 3.96
N GLN A 165 -4.40 27.70 4.46
CA GLN A 165 -3.83 26.50 5.07
C GLN A 165 -2.93 25.75 4.08
N LYS A 166 -1.80 25.25 4.58
CA LYS A 166 -0.97 24.30 3.83
C LYS A 166 -1.33 22.88 4.28
N PRO A 167 -1.38 21.90 3.36
CA PRO A 167 -1.71 20.52 3.71
C PRO A 167 -0.65 19.91 4.64
N PHE A 168 0.61 20.32 4.48
CA PHE A 168 1.76 19.78 5.20
C PHE A 168 2.40 20.83 6.11
N ILE A 169 2.97 20.37 7.23
CA ILE A 169 3.90 21.18 8.01
C ILE A 169 5.28 21.22 7.34
N SER A 170 6.18 22.05 7.84
CA SER A 170 7.54 22.14 7.27
C SER A 170 8.38 20.89 7.58
N GLU A 171 9.33 20.57 6.70
CA GLU A 171 10.25 19.45 6.91
C GLU A 171 11.04 19.59 8.21
N ALA A 172 11.47 20.82 8.55
CA ALA A 172 12.16 21.12 9.78
C ALA A 172 11.32 20.82 11.05
N GLU A 173 10.00 20.97 10.98
CA GLU A 173 9.09 20.62 12.08
C GLU A 173 8.89 19.11 12.19
N ILE A 174 8.84 18.39 11.07
CA ILE A 174 8.70 16.93 11.07
C ILE A 174 9.97 16.28 11.61
N LEU A 175 11.15 16.75 11.19
CA LEU A 175 12.44 16.18 11.62
C LEU A 175 12.66 16.27 13.14
N LYS A 176 12.07 17.27 13.83
CA LYS A 176 12.09 17.35 15.30
C LYS A 176 11.37 16.20 15.98
N LYS A 177 10.49 15.49 15.27
CA LYS A 177 9.66 14.39 15.76
C LYS A 177 10.20 13.01 15.36
N PHE A 178 11.30 12.97 14.62
CA PHE A 178 11.91 11.74 14.12
C PHE A 178 12.69 11.02 15.22
N ASP A 179 12.39 9.75 15.44
CA ASP A 179 13.09 8.86 16.37
C ASP A 179 13.57 7.59 15.65
N SER A 180 14.88 7.48 15.44
CA SER A 180 15.48 6.32 14.75
C SER A 180 15.49 5.03 15.58
N SER A 181 15.10 5.04 16.86
CA SER A 181 15.28 3.87 17.74
C SER A 181 14.49 2.63 17.29
N HIS A 182 13.45 2.82 16.47
CA HIS A 182 12.60 1.75 15.91
C HIS A 182 12.73 1.61 14.38
N SER A 183 13.71 2.30 13.78
CA SER A 183 13.99 2.23 12.36
C SER A 183 14.92 1.04 12.06
N LEU A 184 14.53 0.21 11.09
CA LEU A 184 15.34 -0.85 10.52
C LEU A 184 16.58 -0.28 9.80
N PHE A 185 16.45 0.87 9.14
CA PHE A 185 17.52 1.51 8.38
C PHE A 185 18.17 2.70 9.12
N GLY A 186 17.76 2.96 10.37
CA GLY A 186 18.15 4.12 11.18
C GLY A 186 17.58 5.44 10.66
N SER A 187 18.11 5.92 9.55
CA SER A 187 17.60 7.06 8.79
C SER A 187 17.85 6.79 7.31
N ILE A 188 16.81 6.94 6.50
CA ILE A 188 16.92 6.91 5.04
C ILE A 188 17.09 8.35 4.59
N PRO A 189 18.33 8.82 4.34
CA PRO A 189 18.54 10.21 4.04
C PRO A 189 17.95 10.54 2.66
N LEU A 190 17.14 11.60 2.61
CA LEU A 190 16.68 12.22 1.36
C LEU A 190 17.85 12.80 0.56
N ILE A 191 18.89 13.28 1.27
CA ILE A 191 20.07 13.90 0.70
C ILE A 191 21.28 12.97 0.87
N PRO A 192 21.98 12.61 -0.22
CA PRO A 192 23.17 11.76 -0.17
C PRO A 192 24.26 12.33 0.76
N SER A 193 25.02 11.44 1.41
CA SER A 193 26.26 11.86 2.07
C SER A 193 27.36 12.12 1.05
N GLU A 194 28.32 13.01 1.33
CA GLU A 194 29.54 13.17 0.51
C GLU A 194 30.33 11.85 0.37
N LYS A 195 30.17 10.93 1.33
CA LYS A 195 30.79 9.60 1.33
C LYS A 195 30.07 8.59 0.43
N ASP A 196 28.88 8.92 -0.07
CA ASP A 196 28.11 8.04 -0.93
C ASP A 196 28.73 7.96 -2.32
N LYS A 197 29.07 6.74 -2.73
CA LYS A 197 29.60 6.43 -4.05
C LYS A 197 28.50 6.59 -5.11
N LEU A 198 28.91 6.99 -6.31
CA LEU A 198 28.01 7.06 -7.46
C LEU A 198 27.68 5.63 -7.93
N THR A 199 26.40 5.26 -7.85
CA THR A 199 25.85 4.01 -8.35
C THR A 199 25.54 4.11 -9.85
N PRO A 200 25.78 3.06 -10.66
CA PRO A 200 25.44 3.04 -12.08
C PRO A 200 23.92 3.16 -12.35
N PRO A 201 23.49 3.60 -13.54
CA PRO A 201 22.08 3.57 -13.92
C PRO A 201 21.57 2.15 -14.16
N ASN A 202 20.25 2.01 -14.28
CA ASN A 202 19.53 0.77 -14.59
C ASN A 202 19.77 -0.39 -13.60
N MET A 203 19.95 -0.08 -12.32
CA MET A 203 20.17 -1.11 -11.29
C MET A 203 19.05 -2.13 -11.24
N SER A 204 17.79 -1.74 -11.46
CA SER A 204 16.66 -2.68 -11.58
C SER A 204 16.95 -3.81 -12.57
N LYS A 205 17.55 -3.51 -13.73
CA LYS A 205 17.92 -4.52 -14.72
C LYS A 205 19.20 -5.25 -14.32
N SER A 206 20.22 -4.52 -13.87
CA SER A 206 21.54 -5.07 -13.55
C SER A 206 21.52 -6.13 -12.44
N ILE A 207 20.58 -6.03 -11.49
CA ILE A 207 20.42 -7.04 -10.43
C ILE A 207 19.18 -7.93 -10.61
N ASN A 208 18.47 -7.80 -11.73
CA ASN A 208 17.19 -8.46 -11.99
C ASN A 208 16.18 -8.23 -10.84
N PHE A 209 15.98 -6.96 -10.48
CA PHE A 209 15.06 -6.54 -9.43
C PHE A 209 13.62 -6.58 -9.94
N THR A 210 12.79 -7.46 -9.37
CA THR A 210 11.43 -7.72 -9.84
C THR A 210 10.43 -6.67 -9.34
N VAL A 211 9.22 -6.67 -9.93
CA VAL A 211 8.12 -5.81 -9.47
C VAL A 211 7.70 -6.15 -8.04
N SER A 212 7.67 -7.43 -7.68
CA SER A 212 7.40 -7.85 -6.29
C SER A 212 8.49 -7.38 -5.33
N GLU A 213 9.76 -7.41 -5.74
CA GLU A 213 10.87 -6.85 -4.94
C GLU A 213 10.74 -5.33 -4.77
N LEU A 214 10.34 -4.61 -5.82
CA LEU A 214 10.04 -3.18 -5.72
C LEU A 214 8.89 -2.89 -4.75
N HIS A 215 7.85 -3.71 -4.75
CA HIS A 215 6.74 -3.61 -3.80
C HIS A 215 7.21 -3.83 -2.35
N ILE A 216 8.02 -4.87 -2.11
CA ILE A 216 8.60 -5.14 -0.78
C ILE A 216 9.44 -3.95 -0.32
N ALA A 217 10.32 -3.42 -1.17
CA ALA A 217 11.16 -2.27 -0.83
C ALA A 217 10.32 -1.05 -0.42
N ASN A 218 9.25 -0.73 -1.17
CA ASN A 218 8.36 0.38 -0.84
C ASN A 218 7.65 0.18 0.50
N ILE A 219 7.20 -1.04 0.81
CA ILE A 219 6.58 -1.36 2.11
C ILE A 219 7.59 -1.20 3.24
N LEU A 220 8.82 -1.69 3.06
CA LEU A 220 9.87 -1.56 4.07
C LEU A 220 10.23 -0.10 4.32
N ILE A 221 10.34 0.71 3.26
CA ILE A 221 10.56 2.16 3.38
C ILE A 221 9.40 2.83 4.13
N ASP A 222 8.15 2.51 3.79
CA ASP A 222 6.96 3.05 4.48
C ASP A 222 7.00 2.66 5.97
N ASP A 223 7.20 1.37 6.29
CA ASP A 223 7.24 0.88 7.68
C ASP A 223 8.39 1.48 8.48
N ASP A 224 9.57 1.63 7.86
CA ASP A 224 10.73 2.21 8.52
C ASP A 224 10.46 3.66 8.94
N ILE A 225 9.98 4.48 8.00
CA ILE A 225 9.63 5.88 8.26
C ILE A 225 8.47 5.96 9.25
N ARG A 226 7.47 5.08 9.12
CA ARG A 226 6.32 4.99 10.03
C ARG A 226 6.79 4.80 11.46
N ASN A 227 7.65 3.81 11.66
CA ASN A 227 8.14 3.44 12.98
C ASN A 227 8.97 4.56 13.60
N SER A 228 9.65 5.36 12.79
CA SER A 228 10.36 6.56 13.26
C SER A 228 9.45 7.70 13.75
N PHE A 229 8.16 7.68 13.41
CA PHE A 229 7.20 8.71 13.81
C PHE A 229 6.08 8.16 14.70
N ILE A 230 5.94 6.85 14.87
CA ILE A 230 4.73 6.22 15.45
C ILE A 230 4.47 6.56 16.91
N GLN A 231 5.50 6.97 17.66
CA GLN A 231 5.38 7.41 19.06
C GLN A 231 5.22 8.92 19.22
N SER A 232 5.37 9.68 18.13
CA SER A 232 5.18 11.12 18.12
C SER A 232 3.72 11.51 17.88
N ASP A 233 3.44 12.81 17.93
CA ASP A 233 2.17 13.42 17.52
C ASP A 233 2.14 13.76 16.01
N THR A 234 3.02 13.15 15.20
CA THR A 234 3.06 13.38 13.74
C THR A 234 1.73 12.98 13.08
N ARG A 235 1.22 13.88 12.24
CA ARG A 235 -0.01 13.64 11.47
C ARG A 235 0.26 12.59 10.39
N TRP A 236 -0.72 11.75 10.12
CA TRP A 236 -0.58 10.68 9.13
C TRP A 236 -0.18 11.20 7.74
N ILE A 237 -0.74 12.33 7.31
CA ILE A 237 -0.46 12.93 6.00
C ILE A 237 1.00 13.39 5.85
N ASP A 238 1.61 13.91 6.91
CA ASP A 238 3.00 14.40 6.88
C ASP A 238 3.98 13.24 6.74
N TYR A 239 3.75 12.18 7.53
CA TYR A 239 4.48 10.93 7.41
C TYR A 239 4.34 10.32 6.00
N LYS A 240 3.11 10.24 5.46
CA LYS A 240 2.87 9.66 4.14
C LYS A 240 3.50 10.46 3.01
N LYS A 241 3.58 11.79 3.15
CA LYS A 241 4.30 12.63 2.19
C LYS A 241 5.77 12.22 2.11
N ILE A 242 6.45 12.17 3.26
CA ILE A 242 7.87 11.78 3.33
C ILE A 242 8.07 10.38 2.76
N SER A 243 7.21 9.43 3.14
CA SER A 243 7.27 8.07 2.63
C SER A 243 7.17 8.01 1.11
N ARG A 244 6.20 8.71 0.50
CA ARG A 244 6.03 8.77 -0.95
C ARG A 244 7.22 9.42 -1.65
N GLU A 245 7.77 10.49 -1.10
CA GLU A 245 8.95 11.18 -1.64
C GLU A 245 10.18 10.26 -1.63
N ILE A 246 10.41 9.54 -0.53
CA ILE A 246 11.53 8.58 -0.42
C ILE A 246 11.32 7.37 -1.34
N GLN A 247 10.11 6.81 -1.43
CA GLN A 247 9.79 5.73 -2.38
C GLN A 247 10.01 6.15 -3.83
N GLY A 248 9.57 7.36 -4.21
CA GLY A 248 9.82 7.93 -5.53
C GLY A 248 11.32 8.11 -5.81
N SER A 249 12.06 8.58 -4.81
CA SER A 249 13.52 8.76 -4.90
C SER A 249 14.25 7.42 -5.01
N PHE A 250 13.76 6.38 -4.33
CA PHE A 250 14.27 5.01 -4.44
C PHE A 250 14.05 4.44 -5.85
N ILE A 251 12.83 4.58 -6.41
CA ILE A 251 12.53 4.16 -7.79
C ILE A 251 13.45 4.87 -8.78
N LYS A 252 13.62 6.19 -8.61
CA LYS A 252 14.53 6.99 -9.44
C LYS A 252 15.96 6.48 -9.33
N PHE A 253 16.47 6.25 -8.12
CA PHE A 253 17.80 5.68 -7.89
C PHE A 253 18.00 4.32 -8.58
N MET A 254 16.98 3.45 -8.52
CA MET A 254 17.04 2.13 -9.17
C MET A 254 17.07 2.20 -10.70
N ASN A 255 16.51 3.26 -11.30
CA ASN A 255 16.45 3.45 -12.74
C ASN A 255 17.62 4.28 -13.29
N GLU A 256 17.96 5.37 -12.62
CA GLU A 256 18.90 6.39 -13.09
C GLU A 256 20.26 6.30 -12.39
N GLY A 257 20.38 5.52 -11.32
CA GLY A 257 21.54 5.54 -10.44
C GLY A 257 21.51 6.77 -9.53
N GLY A 258 22.63 7.04 -8.86
CA GLY A 258 22.75 8.17 -7.94
C GLY A 258 23.67 7.86 -6.78
N ARG A 259 23.75 8.79 -5.82
CA ARG A 259 24.51 8.60 -4.58
C ARG A 259 23.50 8.34 -3.47
N ASN A 260 23.31 7.10 -3.03
CA ASN A 260 22.52 6.84 -1.83
C ASN A 260 22.83 5.42 -1.34
N ARG A 261 23.66 5.32 -0.31
CA ARG A 261 24.05 4.02 0.23
C ARG A 261 22.87 3.27 0.84
N SER A 262 21.98 3.98 1.55
CA SER A 262 20.80 3.37 2.17
C SER A 262 19.88 2.72 1.14
N PHE A 263 19.69 3.34 -0.04
CA PHE A 263 18.94 2.72 -1.14
C PHE A 263 19.61 1.46 -1.68
N ALA A 264 20.94 1.44 -1.83
CA ALA A 264 21.68 0.25 -2.22
C ALA A 264 21.54 -0.88 -1.17
N GLU A 265 21.57 -0.53 0.12
CA GLU A 265 21.38 -1.48 1.23
C GLU A 265 19.97 -2.05 1.26
N ILE A 266 18.93 -1.22 1.07
CA ILE A 266 17.53 -1.65 0.95
C ILE A 266 17.37 -2.62 -0.22
N ALA A 267 17.84 -2.25 -1.41
CA ALA A 267 17.75 -3.10 -2.60
C ALA A 267 18.48 -4.43 -2.39
N SER A 268 19.65 -4.41 -1.76
CA SER A 268 20.43 -5.62 -1.46
C SER A 268 19.72 -6.52 -0.45
N LEU A 269 19.19 -5.96 0.64
CA LEU A 269 18.41 -6.70 1.64
C LEU A 269 17.20 -7.37 0.99
N VAL A 270 16.39 -6.61 0.26
CA VAL A 270 15.20 -7.12 -0.41
C VAL A 270 15.56 -8.22 -1.39
N LYS A 271 16.61 -8.04 -2.20
CA LYS A 271 16.99 -9.02 -3.22
C LYS A 271 17.43 -10.36 -2.64
N VAL A 272 18.09 -10.34 -1.47
CA VAL A 272 18.52 -11.58 -0.80
C VAL A 272 17.36 -12.25 -0.07
N SER A 273 16.42 -11.46 0.45
CA SER A 273 15.35 -11.95 1.33
C SER A 273 14.10 -12.37 0.56
N SER A 274 13.81 -11.75 -0.59
CA SER A 274 12.59 -11.96 -1.39
C SER A 274 12.28 -13.43 -1.72
N PRO A 275 13.26 -14.32 -2.01
CA PRO A 275 12.94 -15.71 -2.33
C PRO A 275 12.30 -16.49 -1.18
N GLN A 276 12.42 -16.01 0.06
CA GLN A 276 11.77 -16.61 1.23
C GLN A 276 10.29 -16.26 1.35
N ILE A 277 9.83 -15.24 0.61
CA ILE A 277 8.43 -14.80 0.56
C ILE A 277 7.76 -15.30 -0.72
N THR A 278 8.46 -15.17 -1.86
CA THR A 278 7.87 -15.44 -3.18
C THR A 278 8.25 -16.84 -3.63
N ASN A 279 7.52 -17.87 -3.16
CA ASN A 279 7.61 -19.22 -3.75
C ASN A 279 7.11 -19.29 -5.20
N ASN A 280 6.56 -18.19 -5.75
CA ASN A 280 6.17 -18.04 -7.15
C ASN A 280 6.23 -16.56 -7.56
N ASP A 281 6.77 -16.27 -8.75
CA ASP A 281 6.95 -14.92 -9.33
C ASP A 281 5.66 -14.09 -9.53
N ASN A 282 4.49 -14.66 -9.23
CA ASN A 282 3.17 -14.06 -9.48
C ASN A 282 2.42 -13.63 -8.20
N PHE A 283 3.06 -13.71 -7.03
CA PHE A 283 2.46 -13.30 -5.75
C PHE A 283 3.08 -11.98 -5.28
N ILE A 284 2.22 -10.98 -5.04
CA ILE A 284 2.60 -9.74 -4.35
C ILE A 284 2.36 -9.97 -2.86
N PRO A 285 3.41 -9.94 -2.03
CA PRO A 285 3.29 -10.27 -0.63
C PRO A 285 2.64 -9.17 0.20
N SER A 286 1.88 -9.59 1.22
CA SER A 286 1.26 -8.66 2.16
C SER A 286 2.31 -8.01 3.08
N ARG A 287 1.97 -6.85 3.63
CA ARG A 287 2.78 -6.19 4.68
C ARG A 287 3.04 -7.13 5.87
N VAL A 288 2.08 -8.00 6.23
CA VAL A 288 2.25 -8.99 7.31
C VAL A 288 3.30 -10.03 6.93
N SER A 289 3.24 -10.59 5.71
CA SER A 289 4.24 -11.55 5.23
C SER A 289 5.64 -10.92 5.14
N ILE A 290 5.72 -9.65 4.76
CA ILE A 290 6.98 -8.90 4.72
C ILE A 290 7.52 -8.66 6.13
N GLY A 291 6.68 -8.23 7.08
CA GLY A 291 7.08 -8.07 8.49
C GLY A 291 7.59 -9.38 9.08
N ALA A 292 6.84 -10.48 8.89
CA ALA A 292 7.26 -11.80 9.35
C ALA A 292 8.56 -12.30 8.71
N MET A 293 8.84 -11.91 7.45
CA MET A 293 10.13 -12.14 6.83
C MET A 293 11.22 -11.38 7.58
N ILE A 294 11.09 -10.06 7.76
CA ILE A 294 12.08 -9.24 8.48
C ILE A 294 12.33 -9.75 9.90
N ASP A 295 11.29 -10.12 10.65
CA ASP A 295 11.42 -10.64 12.01
C ASP A 295 12.15 -12.00 12.05
N LYS A 296 11.94 -12.84 11.03
CA LYS A 296 12.66 -14.11 10.84
C LYS A 296 14.02 -13.95 10.18
N PHE A 297 14.35 -12.74 9.73
CA PHE A 297 15.60 -12.41 9.07
C PHE A 297 16.47 -11.61 10.03
N PRO A 298 17.10 -12.22 11.05
CA PRO A 298 18.18 -11.56 11.77
C PRO A 298 19.41 -11.57 10.84
N PRO A 299 19.74 -10.47 10.13
CA PRO A 299 20.75 -10.49 9.07
C PRO A 299 22.15 -10.28 9.64
N LYS A 300 22.28 -10.09 10.96
CA LYS A 300 23.54 -9.65 11.57
C LYS A 300 24.52 -10.78 11.82
N ASP A 301 24.13 -12.06 11.74
CA ASP A 301 25.05 -13.17 12.09
C ASP A 301 25.16 -14.31 11.08
N ASP A 302 24.31 -14.41 10.04
CA ASP A 302 24.48 -15.43 8.98
C ASP A 302 25.59 -15.02 7.97
N PRO A 303 26.73 -15.74 7.91
CA PRO A 303 27.84 -15.38 7.03
C PRO A 303 27.52 -15.52 5.53
N ALA A 304 26.65 -16.47 5.15
CA ALA A 304 26.29 -16.71 3.76
C ALA A 304 25.37 -15.60 3.23
N LEU A 305 24.41 -15.15 4.05
CA LEU A 305 23.55 -14.03 3.71
C LEU A 305 24.32 -12.70 3.64
N LYS A 306 25.22 -12.45 4.61
CA LYS A 306 26.13 -11.29 4.55
C LYS A 306 26.96 -11.26 3.27
N LYS A 307 27.48 -12.42 2.85
CA LYS A 307 28.24 -12.52 1.60
C LYS A 307 27.36 -12.19 0.40
N LYS A 308 26.15 -12.75 0.30
CA LYS A 308 25.20 -12.44 -0.80
C LYS A 308 24.84 -10.96 -0.84
N MET A 309 24.56 -10.34 0.31
CA MET A 309 24.28 -8.91 0.40
C MET A 309 25.49 -8.07 -0.05
N SER A 310 26.70 -8.41 0.40
CA SER A 310 27.93 -7.73 -0.01
C SER A 310 28.18 -7.87 -1.53
N ASP A 311 27.94 -9.04 -2.10
CA ASP A 311 28.13 -9.27 -3.54
C ASP A 311 27.13 -8.47 -4.39
N ILE A 312 25.92 -8.23 -3.88
CA ILE A 312 24.95 -7.33 -4.52
C ILE A 312 25.36 -5.87 -4.33
N LEU A 313 25.76 -5.45 -3.13
CA LEU A 313 26.22 -4.09 -2.85
C LEU A 313 27.38 -3.64 -3.74
N LYS A 314 28.33 -4.56 -4.05
CA LYS A 314 29.42 -4.28 -5.00
C LYS A 314 28.91 -3.87 -6.37
N LYS A 315 27.76 -4.39 -6.83
CA LYS A 315 27.14 -3.97 -8.10
C LYS A 315 26.64 -2.52 -8.06
N PHE A 316 26.37 -1.99 -6.87
CA PHE A 316 26.05 -0.58 -6.64
C PHE A 316 27.29 0.30 -6.42
N ASN A 317 28.49 -0.26 -6.59
CA ASN A 317 29.80 0.29 -6.25
C ASN A 317 30.14 0.32 -4.75
N TYR A 318 29.33 -0.24 -3.86
CA TYR A 318 29.56 -0.22 -2.41
C TYR A 318 30.44 -1.37 -1.93
#